data_AF-A0A2D5LV14-F1
#
_entry.id   AF-A0A2D5LV14-F1
#
_cell.length_a   1.000
_cell.length_b   1.000
_cell.length_c   1.000
_cell.angle_alpha   90.00
_cell.angle_beta   90.00
_cell.angle_gamma   90.00
#
_symmetry.space_group_name_H-M   'P 1'
#
loop_
_entity.id
_entity.type
_entity.pdbx_description
1 polymer ?
#
loop_
_entity_poly.entity_id
_entity_poly.type
_entity_poly.pdbx_seq_one_letter_code
_entity_poly.pdbx_strand_id
1 'polypeptide(L)'
;MKKFNLFLITYKFLIINSFIILYFITNFFDGNRGYFSFQKKKIEYDKLTNVEKLLNMQNKKLINENISLSQNIDLNFLDEVYRQKFAVGKKNEKLLIIK
;
A
#
# COMPACT_ATOMS: atom_id res chain seq x y z
N MET A 1 -8.27 -48.40 -34.78
CA MET A 1 -9.19 -48.36 -33.61
C MET A 1 -8.80 -49.35 -32.49
N LYS A 2 -8.66 -50.66 -32.74
CA LYS A 2 -8.29 -51.64 -31.69
C LYS A 2 -7.00 -51.32 -30.92
N LYS A 3 -5.93 -50.88 -31.61
CA LYS A 3 -4.65 -50.48 -30.97
C LYS A 3 -4.79 -49.28 -30.02
N PHE A 4 -5.68 -48.33 -30.35
CA PHE A 4 -5.93 -47.15 -29.53
C PHE A 4 -6.74 -47.49 -28.27
N ASN A 5 -7.78 -48.33 -28.40
CA ASN A 5 -8.51 -48.84 -27.24
C ASN A 5 -7.61 -49.68 -26.32
N LEU A 6 -6.72 -50.50 -26.88
CA LEU A 6 -5.77 -51.28 -26.10
C LEU A 6 -4.84 -50.36 -25.29
N PHE A 7 -4.30 -49.32 -25.92
CA PHE A 7 -3.50 -48.30 -25.26
C PHE A 7 -4.25 -47.63 -24.09
N LEU A 8 -5.49 -47.18 -24.33
CA LEU A 8 -6.32 -46.56 -23.28
C LEU A 8 -6.56 -47.50 -22.09
N ILE A 9 -6.77 -48.79 -22.34
CA ILE A 9 -6.98 -49.79 -21.28
C ILE A 9 -5.66 -50.03 -20.51
N THR A 10 -4.54 -50.20 -21.21
CA THR A 10 -3.23 -50.45 -20.60
C THR A 10 -2.78 -49.28 -19.72
N TYR A 11 -3.04 -48.03 -20.12
CA TYR A 11 -2.59 -46.83 -19.41
C TYR A 11 -3.69 -46.10 -18.64
N LYS A 12 -4.88 -46.71 -18.46
CA LYS A 12 -6.07 -46.10 -17.86
C LYS A 12 -5.77 -45.37 -16.55
N PHE A 13 -4.99 -45.99 -15.66
CA PHE A 13 -4.64 -45.41 -14.36
C PHE A 13 -3.81 -44.14 -14.50
N LEU A 14 -2.79 -44.13 -15.37
CA LEU A 14 -1.94 -42.97 -15.62
C LEU A 14 -2.74 -41.83 -16.25
N ILE A 15 -3.64 -42.14 -17.18
CA ILE A 15 -4.48 -41.15 -17.85
C ILE A 15 -5.39 -40.45 -16.84
N ILE A 16 -6.07 -41.20 -15.96
CA ILE A 16 -6.94 -40.63 -14.92
C ILE A 16 -6.14 -39.74 -13.96
N ASN A 17 -4.98 -40.21 -13.50
CA ASN A 17 -4.13 -39.41 -12.62
C ASN A 17 -3.64 -38.13 -13.29
N SER A 18 -3.28 -38.18 -14.59
CA SER A 18 -2.89 -37.00 -15.34
C SER A 18 -4.00 -35.95 -15.39
N PHE A 19 -5.27 -36.36 -15.56
CA PHE A 19 -6.40 -35.42 -15.54
C PHE A 19 -6.64 -34.83 -14.16
N ILE A 20 -6.49 -35.62 -13.09
CA ILE A 20 -6.60 -35.13 -11.71
C ILE A 20 -5.50 -34.09 -11.42
N ILE A 21 -4.25 -34.41 -11.78
CA ILE A 21 -3.13 -33.48 -11.61
C ILE A 21 -3.36 -32.20 -12.42
N LEU A 22 -3.81 -32.33 -13.66
CA LEU A 22 -4.12 -31.18 -14.51
C LEU A 22 -5.21 -30.30 -13.89
N TYR A 23 -6.26 -30.90 -13.32
CA TYR A 23 -7.31 -30.17 -12.61
C TYR A 23 -6.76 -29.36 -11.44
N PHE A 24 -5.87 -29.95 -10.62
CA PHE A 24 -5.23 -29.21 -9.53
C PHE A 24 -4.34 -28.08 -10.04
N ILE A 25 -3.55 -28.33 -11.09
CA ILE A 25 -2.67 -27.32 -11.69
C ILE A 25 -3.48 -26.13 -12.20
N THR A 26 -4.54 -26.38 -12.98
CA THR A 26 -5.36 -25.29 -13.53
C THR A 26 -6.05 -24.49 -12.43
N ASN A 27 -6.62 -25.16 -11.42
CA ASN A 27 -7.23 -24.48 -10.27
C ASN A 27 -6.22 -23.76 -9.38
N PHE A 28 -4.96 -24.21 -9.34
CA PHE A 28 -3.91 -23.54 -8.58
C PHE A 28 -3.48 -22.24 -9.23
N PHE A 29 -3.34 -22.21 -10.57
CA PHE A 29 -2.91 -21.01 -11.27
C PHE A 29 -4.04 -20.01 -11.47
N ASP A 30 -5.27 -20.47 -11.66
CA ASP A 30 -6.43 -19.66 -12.02
C ASP A 30 -7.33 -19.30 -10.81
N GLY A 31 -8.28 -18.38 -11.04
CA GLY A 31 -9.30 -17.98 -10.08
C GLY A 31 -8.83 -16.94 -9.06
N ASN A 32 -9.79 -16.46 -8.24
CA ASN A 32 -9.58 -15.37 -7.28
C ASN A 32 -8.69 -15.73 -6.08
N ARG A 33 -8.35 -17.02 -5.94
CA ARG A 33 -7.47 -17.56 -4.90
C ARG A 33 -6.25 -18.29 -5.49
N GLY A 34 -6.12 -18.30 -6.82
CA GLY A 34 -4.97 -18.88 -7.49
C GLY A 34 -3.72 -18.03 -7.37
N TYR A 35 -2.60 -18.61 -7.80
CA TYR A 35 -1.28 -18.01 -7.70
C TYR A 35 -1.20 -16.63 -8.36
N PHE A 36 -1.72 -16.46 -9.57
CA PHE A 36 -1.68 -15.15 -10.24
C PHE A 36 -2.50 -14.08 -9.50
N SER A 37 -3.64 -14.45 -8.91
CA SER A 37 -4.43 -13.54 -8.09
C SER A 37 -3.68 -13.16 -6.80
N PHE A 38 -3.04 -14.13 -6.16
CA PHE A 38 -2.21 -13.89 -4.97
C PHE A 38 -1.07 -12.89 -5.25
N GLN A 39 -0.33 -13.07 -6.35
CA GLN A 39 0.77 -12.16 -6.69
C GLN A 39 0.27 -10.73 -6.94
N LYS A 40 -0.88 -10.55 -7.61
CA LYS A 40 -1.49 -9.23 -7.82
C LYS A 40 -1.91 -8.58 -6.50
N LYS A 41 -2.60 -9.34 -5.64
CA LYS A 41 -3.07 -8.86 -4.33
C LYS A 41 -1.91 -8.50 -3.40
N LYS A 42 -0.79 -9.22 -3.47
CA LYS A 42 0.41 -8.89 -2.71
C LYS A 42 0.97 -7.51 -3.09
N ILE A 43 1.07 -7.22 -4.40
CA ILE A 43 1.51 -5.90 -4.89
C ILE A 43 0.53 -4.80 -4.46
N GLU A 44 -0.76 -5.07 -4.55
CA GLU A 44 -1.80 -4.12 -4.12
C GLU A 44 -1.74 -3.85 -2.62
N TYR A 45 -1.55 -4.89 -1.82
CA TYR A 45 -1.36 -4.80 -0.37
C TYR A 45 -0.15 -3.93 -0.03
N ASP A 46 1.02 -4.19 -0.63
CA ASP A 46 2.23 -3.41 -0.37
C ASP A 46 2.04 -1.92 -0.72
N LYS A 47 1.33 -1.62 -1.81
CA LYS A 47 0.96 -0.24 -2.19
C LYS A 47 0.06 0.39 -1.14
N LEU A 48 -1.00 -0.30 -0.72
CA LEU A 48 -1.94 0.20 0.29
C LEU A 48 -1.25 0.43 1.63
N THR A 49 -0.39 -0.48 2.07
CA THR A 49 0.40 -0.33 3.31
C THR A 49 1.33 0.88 3.25
N ASN A 50 1.94 1.18 2.11
CA ASN A 50 2.76 2.38 1.97
C ASN A 50 1.92 3.67 2.02
N VAL A 51 0.76 3.68 1.37
CA VAL A 51 -0.18 4.81 1.44
C VAL A 51 -0.67 5.01 2.87
N GLU A 52 -1.04 3.94 3.56
CA GLU A 52 -1.46 3.98 4.96
C GLU A 52 -0.38 4.56 5.88
N LYS A 53 0.87 4.14 5.72
CA LYS A 53 2.01 4.70 6.48
C LYS A 53 2.15 6.21 6.25
N LEU A 54 2.06 6.65 4.99
CA LEU A 54 2.19 8.06 4.64
C LEU A 54 1.04 8.89 5.23
N LEU A 55 -0.19 8.39 5.13
CA LEU A 55 -1.36 9.03 5.74
C LEU A 55 -1.26 9.09 7.26
N ASN A 56 -0.77 8.03 7.91
CA ASN A 56 -0.56 8.03 9.36
C ASN A 56 0.50 9.06 9.80
N MET A 57 1.59 9.21 9.03
CA MET A 57 2.58 10.26 9.29
C MET A 57 1.98 11.67 9.14
N GLN A 58 1.22 11.90 8.06
CA GLN A 58 0.54 13.18 7.83
C GLN A 58 -0.48 13.48 8.93
N ASN A 59 -1.29 12.50 9.30
CA ASN A 59 -2.29 12.65 10.34
C ASN A 59 -1.65 12.96 11.70
N LYS A 60 -0.56 12.26 12.06
CA LYS A 60 0.20 12.56 13.28
C LYS A 60 0.77 13.97 13.28
N LYS A 61 1.29 14.44 12.14
CA LYS A 61 1.77 15.82 11.99
C LYS A 61 0.63 16.83 12.22
N LEU A 62 -0.51 16.63 11.57
CA LEU A 62 -1.68 17.49 11.72
C LEU A 62 -2.24 17.49 13.14
N ILE A 63 -2.26 16.33 13.81
CA ILE A 63 -2.66 16.23 15.22
C ILE A 63 -1.73 17.07 16.09
N ASN A 64 -0.41 16.97 15.89
CA ASN A 64 0.54 17.76 16.66
C ASN A 64 0.37 19.27 16.41
N GLU A 65 0.24 19.69 15.14
CA GLU A 65 -0.03 21.09 14.79
C GLU A 65 -1.34 21.58 15.42
N ASN A 66 -2.41 20.79 15.36
CA ASN A 66 -3.69 21.12 15.97
C ASN A 66 -3.58 21.21 17.50
N ILE A 67 -2.88 20.30 18.17
CA ILE A 67 -2.67 20.36 19.63
C ILE A 67 -1.93 21.66 20.00
N SER A 68 -0.86 21.99 19.29
CA SER A 68 -0.10 23.24 19.48
C SER A 68 -0.94 24.50 19.27
N LEU A 69 -1.95 24.44 18.41
CA LEU A 69 -2.85 25.55 18.11
C LEU A 69 -4.10 25.60 19.02
N SER A 70 -4.50 24.49 19.66
CA SER A 70 -5.82 24.36 20.30
C SER A 70 -5.78 24.14 21.82
N GLN A 71 -4.87 23.31 22.33
CA GLN A 71 -4.90 22.89 23.75
C GLN A 71 -3.99 23.73 24.65
N ASN A 72 -2.88 24.22 24.09
CA ASN A 72 -1.96 25.15 24.75
C ASN A 72 -1.36 26.00 23.64
N ILE A 73 -1.99 27.14 23.33
CA ILE A 73 -1.50 28.04 22.28
C ILE A 73 -0.09 28.46 22.65
N ASP A 74 0.90 27.86 21.99
CA ASP A 74 2.29 28.26 22.15
C ASP A 74 2.46 29.59 21.43
N LEU A 75 2.49 30.67 22.23
CA LEU A 75 2.66 32.03 21.72
C LEU A 75 3.98 32.19 20.94
N ASN A 76 5.01 31.38 21.23
CA ASN A 76 6.26 31.41 20.47
C ASN A 76 6.10 30.76 19.09
N PHE A 77 5.38 29.64 19.02
CA PHE A 77 5.03 29.01 17.75
C PHE A 77 4.16 29.95 16.89
N LEU A 78 3.20 30.63 17.50
CA LEU A 78 2.37 31.61 16.82
C LEU A 78 3.19 32.81 16.31
N ASP A 79 4.10 33.35 17.13
CA ASP A 79 5.05 34.42 16.73
C ASP A 79 5.93 33.96 15.56
N GLU A 80 6.44 32.72 15.57
CA GLU A 80 7.23 32.15 14.48
C GLU A 80 6.42 32.07 13.16
N VAL A 81 5.19 31.55 13.21
CA VAL A 81 4.31 31.45 12.05
C VAL A 81 3.96 32.85 11.50
N TYR A 82 3.64 33.82 12.37
CA TYR A 82 3.38 35.19 11.94
C TYR A 82 4.60 35.83 11.28
N ARG A 83 5.81 35.65 11.85
CA ARG A 83 7.06 36.17 11.29
C ARG A 83 7.39 35.55 9.94
N GLN A 84 7.21 34.23 9.77
CA GLN A 84 7.44 33.55 8.49
C GLN A 84 6.45 33.97 7.40
N LYS A 85 5.16 34.12 7.74
CA LYS A 85 4.10 34.41 6.75
C LYS A 85 4.00 35.88 6.37
N PHE A 86 4.27 36.78 7.30
CA PHE A 86 4.05 38.21 7.12
C PHE A 86 5.34 39.04 7.15
N ALA A 87 6.50 38.41 7.38
CA ALA A 87 7.80 39.07 7.49
C ALA A 87 7.79 40.26 8.47
N VAL A 88 7.12 40.08 9.62
CA VAL A 88 6.94 41.11 10.64
C VAL A 88 7.99 41.03 11.75
N GLY A 89 8.26 42.16 12.41
CA GLY A 89 9.19 42.31 13.52
C GLY A 89 8.48 42.85 14.76
N LYS A 90 9.06 42.70 15.94
CA LYS A 90 8.55 43.35 17.16
C LYS A 90 8.90 44.83 17.16
N LYS A 91 8.17 45.58 18.00
CA LYS A 91 8.46 47.00 18.22
C LYS A 91 9.93 47.17 18.62
N ASN A 92 10.64 48.03 17.90
CA ASN A 92 12.08 48.32 18.04
C ASN A 92 13.05 47.27 17.43
N GLU A 93 12.57 46.29 16.67
CA GLU A 93 13.43 45.42 15.84
C GLU A 93 13.63 46.03 14.43
N LYS A 94 14.81 45.80 13.83
CA LYS A 94 15.06 46.12 12.41
C LYS A 94 14.92 44.84 11.60
N LEU A 95 14.02 44.85 10.62
CA LEU A 95 13.86 43.76 9.65
C LEU A 95 14.83 43.97 8.47
N LEU A 96 15.58 42.92 8.13
CA LEU A 96 16.44 42.88 6.96
C LEU A 96 15.91 41.81 6.01
N ILE A 97 15.43 42.23 4.83
CA ILE A 97 15.01 41.32 3.76
C ILE A 97 16.13 41.28 2.73
N ILE A 98 16.80 40.13 2.64
CA ILE A 98 17.85 39.89 1.65
C ILE A 98 17.22 39.17 0.47
N LYS A 99 17.47 39.68 -0.74
CA LYS A 99 16.89 39.19 -2.00
C LYS A 99 17.85 38.27 -2.73
#